data_AF-A0A1B0CZL2-F1
#
_entry.id   AF-A0A1B0CZL2-F1
#
_cell.length_a   1.000
_cell.length_b   1.000
_cell.length_c   1.000
_cell.angle_alpha   90.00
_cell.angle_beta   90.00
_cell.angle_gamma   90.00
#
_symmetry.space_group_name_H-M   'P 1'
#
loop_
_entity.id
_entity.type
_entity.pdbx_description
1 polymer ?
#
loop_
_entity_poly.entity_id
_entity_poly.type
_entity_poly.pdbx_seq_one_letter_code
_entity_poly.pdbx_strand_id
1 'polypeptide(L)'
;MSQGRKTNLQEGGRAQLSCIVSSGDMPVFFSWHKDNAPVPIGLQVTEKKEDFFSILVFKDLTDRHSGRYTCFATNSAAKVNYTAELNVRVPPHWKQEPKDTAVMLGNPISLHCEAGGFPEPTISWFKGQ
;
A
#
# COMPACT_ATOMS: atom_id res chain seq x y z
N MET A 1 16.02 -10.84 -11.91
CA MET A 1 16.16 -10.04 -10.67
C MET A 1 15.86 -8.59 -10.99
N SER A 2 14.69 -8.05 -10.65
CA SER A 2 14.39 -6.62 -10.81
C SER A 2 14.45 -5.94 -9.44
N GLN A 3 15.44 -5.06 -9.29
CA GLN A 3 15.66 -4.26 -8.10
C GLN A 3 14.61 -3.14 -8.06
N GLY A 4 13.62 -3.27 -7.17
CA GLY A 4 12.63 -2.22 -6.95
C GLY A 4 13.28 -0.99 -6.36
N ARG A 5 13.34 0.11 -7.13
CA ARG A 5 13.66 1.45 -6.60
C ARG A 5 12.61 1.76 -5.52
N LYS A 6 13.04 2.07 -4.30
CA LYS A 6 12.17 2.57 -3.22
C LYS A 6 11.62 3.95 -3.61
N THR A 7 10.61 3.98 -4.47
CA THR A 7 9.85 5.20 -4.78
C THR A 7 8.72 5.30 -3.77
N ASN A 8 8.67 6.40 -3.05
CA ASN A 8 7.55 6.70 -2.18
C ASN A 8 6.31 6.93 -3.04
N LEU A 9 5.40 5.96 -3.06
CA LEU A 9 4.17 6.03 -3.82
C LEU A 9 3.15 6.80 -2.99
N GLN A 10 2.57 7.85 -3.56
CA GLN A 10 1.55 8.65 -2.89
C GLN A 10 0.16 8.14 -3.28
N GLU A 11 -0.82 8.37 -2.40
CA GLU A 11 -2.25 8.21 -2.71
C GLU A 11 -2.62 8.99 -3.99
N GLY A 12 -3.54 8.46 -4.79
CA GLY A 12 -3.85 8.98 -6.13
C GLY A 12 -2.81 8.62 -7.21
N GLY A 13 -1.68 8.05 -6.79
CA GLY A 13 -0.57 7.70 -7.66
C GLY A 13 -0.82 6.43 -8.48
N ARG A 14 0.15 6.13 -9.35
CA ARG A 14 0.19 4.91 -10.17
C ARG A 14 1.39 4.06 -9.80
N ALA A 15 1.21 2.75 -9.76
CA ALA A 15 2.28 1.79 -9.54
C ALA A 15 2.09 0.51 -10.36
N GLN A 16 3.17 -0.26 -10.48
CA GLN A 16 3.10 -1.60 -11.03
C GLN A 16 4.07 -2.54 -10.30
N LEU A 17 3.65 -3.78 -10.11
CA LEU A 17 4.50 -4.86 -9.62
C LEU A 17 4.68 -5.87 -10.74
N SER A 18 5.93 -6.17 -11.10
CA SER A 18 6.27 -7.09 -12.17
C SER A 18 6.89 -8.37 -11.63
N CYS A 19 6.43 -9.48 -12.17
CA CYS A 19 6.96 -10.81 -11.94
C CYS A 19 7.38 -11.37 -13.29
N ILE A 20 8.69 -11.55 -13.48
CA ILE A 20 9.28 -11.92 -14.77
C ILE A 20 10.14 -13.16 -14.54
N VAL A 21 9.85 -14.22 -15.29
CA VAL A 21 10.66 -15.44 -15.31
C VAL A 21 11.71 -15.30 -16.40
N SER A 22 12.98 -15.30 -15.99
CA SER A 22 14.12 -15.15 -16.91
C SER A 22 14.51 -16.45 -17.61
N SER A 23 14.18 -17.60 -17.02
CA SER A 23 14.56 -18.93 -17.52
C SER A 23 13.68 -20.01 -16.90
N GLY A 24 13.38 -21.05 -17.66
CA GLY A 24 12.58 -22.20 -17.23
C GLY A 24 11.75 -22.79 -18.36
N ASP A 25 11.18 -23.97 -18.12
CA ASP A 25 10.30 -24.65 -19.07
C ASP A 25 8.91 -24.02 -19.10
N MET A 26 8.31 -24.00 -20.29
CA MET A 26 6.96 -23.50 -20.56
C MET A 26 5.92 -24.64 -20.54
N PRO A 27 4.64 -24.36 -20.26
CA PRO A 27 4.06 -23.06 -19.91
C PRO A 27 4.26 -22.69 -18.43
N VAL A 28 4.46 -21.40 -18.16
CA VAL A 28 4.52 -20.85 -16.79
C VAL A 28 3.15 -20.31 -16.38
N PHE A 29 2.69 -20.72 -15.21
CA PHE A 29 1.46 -20.21 -14.60
C PHE A 29 1.79 -19.23 -13.47
N PHE A 30 1.20 -18.04 -13.54
CA PHE A 30 1.36 -17.00 -12.53
C PHE A 30 0.15 -16.92 -11.60
N SER A 31 0.39 -16.68 -10.31
CA SER A 31 -0.64 -16.29 -9.35
C SER A 31 -0.13 -15.24 -8.36
N TRP A 32 -1.01 -14.29 -8.00
CA TRP A 32 -0.68 -13.22 -7.07
C TRP A 32 -1.44 -13.34 -5.75
N HIS A 33 -0.72 -13.15 -4.65
CA HIS A 33 -1.28 -13.10 -3.30
C HIS A 33 -0.93 -11.76 -2.64
N LYS A 34 -1.89 -11.16 -1.93
CA LYS A 34 -1.70 -10.03 -1.01
C LYS A 34 -1.80 -10.55 0.43
N ASP A 35 -0.79 -10.29 1.24
CA ASP A 35 -0.74 -10.65 2.67
C ASP A 35 -1.07 -12.15 2.89
N ASN A 36 -0.45 -13.00 2.08
CA ASN A 36 -0.62 -14.46 2.04
C ASN A 36 -1.98 -14.98 1.53
N ALA A 37 -2.95 -14.11 1.25
CA ALA A 37 -4.25 -14.46 0.66
C ALA A 37 -4.32 -14.07 -0.84
N PRO A 38 -5.24 -14.62 -1.64
CA PRO A 38 -5.47 -14.16 -3.01
C PRO A 38 -5.74 -12.65 -3.04
N VAL A 39 -5.27 -11.95 -4.09
CA VAL A 39 -5.54 -10.51 -4.25
C VAL A 39 -7.06 -10.28 -4.27
N PRO A 40 -7.62 -9.43 -3.38
CA PRO A 40 -9.06 -9.20 -3.32
C PRO A 40 -9.59 -8.59 -4.63
N ILE A 41 -10.68 -9.16 -5.16
CA ILE A 41 -11.32 -8.68 -6.41
C ILE A 41 -11.76 -7.21 -6.28
N GLY A 42 -12.19 -6.79 -5.09
CA GLY A 42 -12.61 -5.41 -4.81
C GLY A 42 -11.48 -4.37 -4.73
N LEU A 43 -10.21 -4.79 -4.87
CA LEU A 43 -9.05 -3.90 -4.78
C LEU A 43 -8.77 -3.12 -6.08
N GLN A 44 -9.58 -3.29 -7.13
CA GLN A 44 -9.45 -2.56 -8.41
C GLN A 44 -8.06 -2.63 -9.08
N VAL A 45 -7.35 -3.74 -8.90
CA VAL A 45 -6.04 -3.99 -9.52
C VAL A 45 -6.23 -4.67 -10.87
N THR A 46 -5.50 -4.24 -11.90
CA THR A 46 -5.52 -4.91 -13.21
C THR A 46 -4.32 -5.84 -13.34
N GLU A 47 -4.55 -7.12 -13.62
CA GLU A 47 -3.47 -8.06 -13.97
C GLU A 47 -3.27 -8.11 -15.49
N LYS A 48 -2.02 -7.97 -15.93
CA LYS A 48 -1.58 -8.22 -17.31
C LYS A 48 -0.61 -9.39 -17.30
N LYS A 49 -0.96 -10.47 -17.99
CA LYS A 49 -0.17 -11.71 -18.04
C LYS A 49 0.20 -12.04 -19.49
N GLU A 50 1.42 -12.51 -19.66
CA GLU A 50 1.99 -13.05 -20.89
C GLU A 50 2.79 -14.32 -20.55
N ASP A 51 3.39 -14.97 -21.55
CA ASP A 51 4.05 -16.28 -21.39
C ASP A 51 5.13 -16.31 -20.30
N PHE A 52 5.91 -15.23 -20.15
CA PHE A 52 7.06 -15.18 -19.24
C PHE A 52 6.94 -14.11 -18.15
N PHE A 53 5.82 -13.38 -18.09
CA PHE A 53 5.61 -12.39 -17.04
C PHE A 53 4.15 -12.20 -16.64
N SER A 54 3.95 -11.76 -15.41
CA SER A 54 2.70 -11.19 -14.92
C SER A 54 2.95 -9.86 -14.22
N ILE A 55 2.11 -8.88 -14.48
CA ILE A 55 2.21 -7.52 -13.94
C ILE A 55 0.88 -7.13 -13.30
N LEU A 56 0.92 -6.71 -12.03
CA LEU A 56 -0.18 -6.01 -11.39
C LEU A 56 -0.05 -4.51 -11.62
N VAL A 57 -1.12 -3.87 -12.12
CA VAL A 57 -1.18 -2.43 -12.40
C VAL A 57 -2.19 -1.76 -11.46
N PHE A 58 -1.70 -0.74 -10.75
CA PHE A 58 -2.45 0.09 -9.83
C PHE A 58 -2.61 1.49 -10.45
N LYS A 59 -3.85 1.89 -10.77
CA LYS A 59 -4.13 3.15 -11.46
C LYS A 59 -4.41 4.33 -10.51
N ASP A 60 -4.98 4.04 -9.35
CA ASP A 60 -5.38 5.02 -8.35
C ASP A 60 -5.08 4.42 -6.97
N LEU A 61 -3.90 4.72 -6.43
CA LEU A 61 -3.44 4.15 -5.18
C LEU A 61 -4.22 4.72 -3.99
N THR A 62 -4.50 3.84 -3.04
CA THR A 62 -5.17 4.12 -1.76
C THR A 62 -4.45 3.36 -0.67
N ASP A 63 -4.71 3.71 0.58
CA ASP A 63 -4.20 3.01 1.78
C ASP A 63 -4.40 1.48 1.72
N ARG A 64 -5.55 1.02 1.21
CA ARG A 64 -5.92 -0.41 1.07
C ARG A 64 -4.99 -1.21 0.17
N HIS A 65 -4.31 -0.54 -0.77
CA HIS A 65 -3.36 -1.19 -1.66
C HIS A 65 -2.07 -1.56 -0.94
N SER A 66 -1.76 -0.95 0.21
CA SER A 66 -0.55 -1.27 0.96
C SER A 66 -0.56 -2.71 1.47
N GLY A 67 0.59 -3.37 1.42
CA GLY A 67 0.75 -4.76 1.87
C GLY A 67 1.86 -5.51 1.13
N ARG A 68 1.98 -6.79 1.45
CA ARG A 68 2.99 -7.70 0.87
C ARG A 68 2.39 -8.48 -0.29
N TYR A 69 2.88 -8.22 -1.49
CA TYR A 69 2.45 -8.91 -2.71
C TYR A 69 3.45 -10.00 -3.06
N THR A 70 2.98 -11.23 -3.12
CA THR A 70 3.78 -12.39 -3.52
C THR A 70 3.30 -12.90 -4.86
N CYS A 71 4.19 -12.91 -5.85
CA CYS A 71 3.96 -13.61 -7.10
C CYS A 71 4.47 -15.04 -6.97
N PHE A 72 3.67 -16.01 -7.39
CA PHE A 72 4.07 -17.39 -7.60
C PHE A 72 4.16 -17.66 -9.10
N ALA A 73 5.26 -18.27 -9.53
CA ALA A 73 5.45 -18.78 -10.89
C ALA A 73 5.62 -20.31 -10.80
N THR A 74 4.79 -21.04 -11.55
CA THR A 74 4.76 -22.50 -11.50
C THR A 74 4.86 -23.08 -12.91
N ASN A 75 5.75 -24.04 -13.10
CA ASN A 75 5.79 -24.88 -14.30
C ASN A 75 5.84 -26.37 -13.89
N SER A 76 6.06 -27.27 -14.85
CA SER A 76 6.15 -28.73 -14.60
C SER A 76 7.30 -29.13 -13.68
N ALA A 77 8.37 -28.34 -13.62
CA ALA A 77 9.56 -28.65 -12.84
C ALA A 77 9.50 -28.11 -11.41
N ALA A 78 9.00 -26.88 -11.22
CA ALA A 78 9.06 -26.20 -9.94
C ALA A 78 7.96 -25.13 -9.75
N LYS A 79 7.77 -24.77 -8.48
CA LYS A 79 7.05 -23.58 -8.05
C LYS A 79 8.01 -22.66 -7.31
N VAL A 80 8.18 -21.45 -7.82
CA VAL A 80 9.01 -20.40 -7.20
C VAL A 80 8.16 -19.17 -6.89
N ASN A 81 8.63 -18.32 -5.99
CA ASN A 81 7.92 -17.11 -5.63
C ASN A 81 8.86 -15.95 -5.31
N TYR A 82 8.31 -14.75 -5.37
CA TYR A 82 8.97 -13.52 -4.96
C TYR A 82 7.98 -12.57 -4.32
N THR A 83 8.36 -11.98 -3.18
CA THR A 83 7.53 -11.03 -2.44
C THR A 83 8.09 -9.62 -2.56
N ALA A 84 7.21 -8.67 -2.89
CA ALA A 84 7.46 -7.24 -2.85
C ALA A 84 6.53 -6.55 -1.85
N GLU A 85 7.04 -5.54 -1.16
CA GLU A 85 6.25 -4.71 -0.25
C GLU A 85 5.82 -3.43 -0.96
N LEU A 86 4.52 -3.17 -0.96
CA LEU A 86 3.93 -1.95 -1.51
C LEU A 86 3.45 -1.09 -0.34
N ASN A 87 4.01 0.12 -0.20
CA ASN A 87 3.64 1.06 0.85
C ASN A 87 3.16 2.37 0.22
N VAL A 88 1.87 2.67 0.38
CA VAL A 88 1.25 3.90 -0.12
C VAL A 88 1.30 4.95 0.99
N ARG A 89 1.93 6.09 0.70
CA ARG A 89 1.97 7.25 1.60
C ARG A 89 0.68 8.02 1.49
N VAL A 90 0.09 8.32 2.65
CA VAL A 90 -1.14 9.07 2.78
C VAL A 90 -0.81 10.33 3.57
N PRO A 91 -1.09 11.53 3.05
CA PRO A 91 -0.83 12.77 3.79
C PRO A 91 -1.65 12.81 5.09
N PRO A 92 -1.17 13.53 6.13
CA PRO A 92 -1.93 13.76 7.34
C PRO A 92 -3.30 14.39 7.02
N HIS A 93 -4.36 13.80 7.57
CA HIS A 93 -5.72 14.32 7.49
C HIS A 93 -6.39 14.21 8.85
N TRP A 94 -7.34 15.09 9.14
CA TRP A 94 -8.08 15.04 10.39
C TRP A 94 -9.09 13.89 10.38
N LYS A 95 -8.98 13.00 11.36
CA LYS A 95 -10.07 12.09 11.75
C LYS A 95 -11.03 12.82 12.70
N GLN A 96 -10.47 13.63 13.59
CA GLN A 96 -11.19 14.52 14.47
C GLN A 96 -10.44 15.84 14.61
N GLU A 97 -11.07 16.91 14.13
CA GLU A 97 -10.55 18.25 14.31
C GLU A 97 -10.76 18.73 15.76
N PRO A 98 -9.79 19.47 16.30
CA PRO A 98 -9.98 20.13 17.59
C PRO A 98 -11.08 21.19 17.49
N LYS A 99 -11.90 21.30 18.53
CA LYS A 99 -13.02 22.24 18.57
C LYS A 99 -12.75 23.40 19.52
N ASP A 100 -13.17 24.58 19.09
CA ASP A 100 -13.20 25.75 19.96
C ASP A 100 -14.07 25.47 21.18
N THR A 101 -13.48 25.68 22.36
CA THR A 101 -14.10 25.33 23.64
C THR A 101 -13.87 26.47 24.62
N ALA A 102 -14.96 27.01 25.16
CA ALA A 102 -14.93 27.98 26.24
C ALA A 102 -15.08 27.28 27.59
N VAL A 103 -14.24 27.65 28.56
CA VAL A 103 -14.23 27.07 29.90
C VAL A 103 -14.19 28.20 30.94
N MET A 104 -14.88 28.00 32.07
CA MET A 104 -14.81 28.96 33.18
C MET A 104 -13.40 29.03 33.75
N LEU A 105 -13.02 30.23 34.17
CA LEU A 105 -11.70 30.48 34.76
C LEU A 105 -11.50 29.60 36.00
N GLY A 106 -10.33 28.95 36.07
CA GLY A 106 -9.99 28.01 37.14
C GLY A 106 -10.38 26.56 36.88
N ASN A 107 -11.21 26.28 35.87
CA ASN A 107 -11.56 24.92 35.50
C ASN A 107 -10.54 24.34 34.49
N PRO A 108 -10.19 23.04 34.61
CA PRO A 108 -9.34 22.38 33.64
C PRO A 108 -10.07 22.20 32.29
N ILE A 109 -9.29 22.16 31.21
CA ILE A 109 -9.76 21.89 29.86
C ILE A 109 -8.89 20.83 29.21
N SER A 110 -9.49 19.99 28.38
CA SER A 110 -8.80 19.02 27.52
C SER A 110 -9.23 19.26 26.08
N LEU A 111 -8.26 19.52 25.21
CA LEU A 111 -8.49 19.62 23.77
C LEU A 111 -8.12 18.28 23.14
N HIS A 112 -9.06 17.69 22.41
CA HIS A 112 -8.89 16.39 21.78
C HIS A 112 -8.85 16.56 20.26
N CYS A 113 -7.92 15.87 19.60
CA CYS A 113 -7.86 15.77 18.15
C CYS A 113 -7.23 14.45 17.73
N GLU A 114 -7.58 14.01 16.52
CA GLU A 114 -7.09 12.77 15.94
C GLU A 114 -6.74 13.02 14.47
N ALA A 115 -5.56 12.57 14.06
CA ALA A 115 -5.11 12.63 12.68
C ALA A 115 -4.85 11.21 12.15
N GLY A 116 -5.11 11.00 10.88
CA GLY A 116 -4.71 9.81 10.13
C GLY A 116 -3.67 10.15 9.08
N GLY A 117 -2.95 9.13 8.61
CA GLY A 117 -1.94 9.28 7.56
C GLY A 117 -0.97 8.12 7.59
N PHE A 118 -0.16 7.98 6.55
CA PHE A 118 0.92 7.00 6.51
C PHE A 118 2.21 7.62 5.94
N PRO A 119 3.33 7.61 6.69
CA PRO A 119 3.47 7.14 8.08
C PRO A 119 2.55 7.85 9.06
N GLU A 120 2.25 7.22 10.21
CA GLU A 120 1.36 7.77 11.23
C GLU A 120 1.81 9.19 11.63
N PRO A 121 0.90 10.18 11.61
CA PRO A 121 1.25 11.57 11.89
C PRO A 121 1.55 11.80 13.37
N THR A 122 2.43 12.75 13.66
CA THR A 122 2.66 13.25 15.03
C THR A 122 1.82 14.50 15.26
N ILE A 123 1.10 14.54 16.38
CA ILE A 123 0.27 15.69 16.77
C ILE A 123 1.03 16.55 17.79
N SER A 124 1.08 17.86 17.55
CA SER A 124 1.73 18.84 18.44
C SER A 124 0.85 20.07 18.62
N TRP A 125 0.75 20.57 19.85
CA TRP A 125 -0.04 21.74 20.21
C TRP A 125 0.82 22.98 20.39
N PHE A 126 0.34 24.12 19.87
CA PHE A 126 0.97 25.43 20.04
C PHE A 126 -0.04 26.43 20.59
N LYS A 127 0.40 27.31 21.48
CA LYS A 127 -0.42 28.40 22.03
C LYS A 127 0.06 29.72 21.43
N GLY A 128 -0.80 30.40 20.68
CA GLY A 128 -0.60 31.78 20.22
C GLY A 128 0.51 31.96 19.18
N GLN A 129 0.28 31.50 17.95
CA GLN A 129 0.97 32.10 16.80
C GLN A 129 0.51 33.54 16.59
#